data_AF-A0A6B2DPZ0-F1
#
_entry.id   AF-A0A6B2DPZ0-F1
#
_cell.length_a   1.000
_cell.length_b   1.000
_cell.length_c   1.000
_cell.angle_alpha   90.00
_cell.angle_beta   90.00
_cell.angle_gamma   90.00
#
_symmetry.space_group_name_H-M   'P 1'
#
loop_
_entity.id
_entity.type
_entity.pdbx_description
1 polymer ?
#
loop_
_entity_poly.entity_id
_entity_poly.type
_entity_poly.pdbx_seq_one_letter_code
_entity_poly.pdbx_strand_id
1 'polypeptide(L)'
;MLRFYRVDLLDYYRGKLTPRRLRVLIRHLPRESALVRALHGEAAEWGLTEHLLAGAVDELAVGNWLFVAANSAEGADQPDRPRPVPRPGLEQEPDTAATTDEIAAFFGTPGR
;
A
#
# COMPACT_ATOMS: atom_id res chain seq x y z
N MET A 1 -4.33 -18.65 17.98
CA MET A 1 -3.87 -18.40 19.36
C MET A 1 -2.53 -19.07 19.65
N LEU A 2 -2.38 -20.36 19.36
CA LEU A 2 -1.17 -21.13 19.69
C LEU A 2 0.13 -20.53 19.13
N ARG A 3 0.12 -20.04 17.89
CA ARG A 3 1.30 -19.43 17.25
C ARG A 3 1.83 -18.19 17.97
N PHE A 4 0.95 -17.28 18.38
CA PHE A 4 1.33 -15.96 18.90
C PHE A 4 1.39 -15.90 20.43
N TYR A 5 0.48 -16.61 21.10
CA TYR A 5 0.36 -16.55 22.57
C TYR A 5 0.69 -17.87 23.26
N ARG A 6 1.01 -18.94 22.50
CA ARG A 6 1.23 -20.29 23.04
C ARG A 6 0.05 -20.82 23.88
N VAL A 7 -1.15 -20.32 23.60
CA VAL A 7 -2.41 -20.74 24.23
C VAL A 7 -3.25 -21.52 23.22
N ASP A 8 -3.72 -22.70 23.63
CA ASP A 8 -4.68 -23.50 22.86
C ASP A 8 -6.10 -22.94 23.07
N LEU A 9 -6.86 -22.79 21.98
CA LEU A 9 -8.25 -22.33 22.06
C LEU A 9 -9.12 -23.33 22.82
N LEU A 10 -8.78 -24.63 22.74
CA LEU A 10 -9.49 -25.70 23.44
C LEU A 10 -9.36 -25.58 24.98
N ASP A 11 -8.38 -24.83 25.49
CA ASP A 11 -8.25 -24.61 26.94
C ASP A 11 -9.44 -23.83 27.52
N TYR A 12 -10.19 -23.10 26.70
CA TYR A 12 -11.47 -22.50 27.11
C TYR A 12 -12.52 -23.58 27.39
N TYR A 13 -12.69 -24.52 26.46
CA TYR A 13 -13.62 -25.63 26.62
C TYR A 13 -13.23 -26.57 27.78
N ARG A 14 -11.92 -26.77 27.99
CA ARG A 14 -11.37 -27.55 29.12
C ARG A 14 -11.44 -26.81 30.47
N GLY A 15 -11.95 -25.59 30.52
CA GLY A 15 -12.06 -24.78 31.75
C GLY A 15 -10.74 -24.21 32.28
N LYS A 16 -9.64 -24.33 31.52
CA LYS A 16 -8.31 -23.79 31.89
C LYS A 16 -8.13 -22.32 31.50
N LEU A 17 -8.94 -21.81 30.58
CA LEU A 17 -8.91 -20.44 30.11
C LEU A 17 -10.22 -19.72 30.45
N THR A 18 -10.12 -18.56 31.10
CA THR A 18 -11.31 -17.78 31.46
C THR A 18 -11.88 -17.01 30.25
N PRO A 19 -13.20 -16.76 30.19
CA PRO A 19 -13.81 -15.96 29.12
C PRO A 19 -13.22 -14.55 29.03
N ARG A 20 -12.92 -13.95 30.19
CA ARG A 20 -12.28 -12.62 30.26
C ARG A 20 -10.91 -12.62 29.57
N ARG A 21 -10.07 -13.63 29.87
CA ARG A 21 -8.74 -13.75 29.26
C ARG A 21 -8.84 -14.05 27.77
N LEU A 22 -9.75 -14.93 27.35
CA LEU A 22 -10.00 -15.21 25.94
C LEU A 22 -10.36 -13.93 25.17
N ARG A 23 -11.26 -13.10 25.71
CA ARG A 23 -11.64 -11.82 25.09
C ARG A 23 -10.46 -10.88 24.91
N VAL A 24 -9.57 -10.78 25.90
CA VAL A 24 -8.37 -9.93 25.82
C VAL A 24 -7.44 -10.44 24.72
N LEU A 25 -7.17 -11.75 24.65
CA LEU A 25 -6.32 -12.33 23.60
C LEU A 25 -6.89 -12.11 22.20
N ILE A 26 -8.21 -12.19 22.03
CA ILE A 26 -8.86 -11.92 20.73
C ILE A 26 -8.73 -10.43 20.37
N ARG A 27 -8.96 -9.53 21.33
CA ARG A 27 -8.92 -8.08 21.10
C ARG A 27 -7.53 -7.56 20.75
N HIS A 28 -6.47 -8.17 21.26
CA HIS A 28 -5.09 -7.73 21.03
C HIS A 28 -4.34 -8.63 20.05
N LEU A 29 -5.06 -9.44 19.27
CA LEU A 29 -4.46 -10.38 18.33
C LEU A 29 -3.58 -9.64 17.31
N PRO A 30 -2.35 -10.12 17.02
CA PRO A 30 -1.46 -9.46 16.06
C PRO A 30 -2.09 -9.36 14.67
N ARG A 31 -1.67 -8.35 13.90
CA ARG A 31 -2.24 -8.05 12.58
C ARG A 31 -1.98 -9.16 11.56
N GLU A 32 -0.88 -9.88 11.74
CA GLU A 32 -0.44 -11.00 10.91
C GLU A 32 -1.22 -12.29 11.22
N SER A 33 -2.12 -12.26 12.20
CA SER A 33 -2.90 -13.43 12.56
C SER A 33 -3.90 -13.80 11.47
N ALA A 34 -4.15 -15.11 11.31
CA ALA A 34 -5.07 -15.61 10.30
C ALA A 34 -6.49 -15.02 10.45
N LEU A 35 -6.95 -14.75 11.68
CA LEU A 35 -8.25 -14.15 11.93
C LEU A 35 -8.29 -12.67 11.51
N VAL A 36 -7.28 -11.87 11.86
CA VAL A 36 -7.23 -10.46 11.47
C VAL A 36 -7.08 -10.35 9.95
N ARG A 37 -6.24 -11.18 9.32
CA ARG A 37 -6.14 -11.27 7.86
C ARG A 37 -7.45 -11.65 7.18
N ALA A 38 -8.18 -12.65 7.71
CA ALA A 38 -9.46 -13.05 7.14
C ALA A 38 -10.53 -11.95 7.26
N LEU A 39 -10.49 -11.13 8.32
CA LEU A 39 -11.42 -10.03 8.53
C LEU A 39 -11.13 -8.81 7.67
N HIS A 40 -9.85 -8.54 7.38
CA HIS A 40 -9.41 -7.30 6.74
C HIS A 40 -8.89 -7.48 5.30
N GLY A 41 -8.84 -8.71 4.79
CA GLY A 41 -8.48 -9.01 3.39
C GLY A 41 -7.08 -8.52 3.00
N GLU A 42 -6.91 -8.11 1.75
CA GLU A 42 -5.64 -7.58 1.21
C GLU A 42 -5.21 -6.27 1.91
N ALA A 43 -6.15 -5.49 2.44
CA ALA A 43 -5.85 -4.29 3.23
C ALA A 43 -5.13 -4.59 4.57
N ALA A 44 -5.05 -5.86 4.98
CA ALA A 44 -4.22 -6.28 6.12
C ALA A 44 -2.76 -6.58 5.77
N GLU A 45 -2.40 -6.68 4.49
CA GLU A 45 -1.03 -7.05 4.13
C GLU A 45 -0.04 -5.92 4.40
N TRP A 46 -0.43 -4.67 4.13
CA TRP A 46 0.44 -3.51 4.36
C TRP A 46 -0.03 -2.68 5.53
N GLY A 47 0.84 -2.46 6.50
CA GLY A 47 0.60 -1.52 7.60
C GLY A 47 0.97 -0.10 7.23
N LEU A 48 0.77 0.81 8.18
CA LEU A 48 1.13 2.20 8.00
C LEU A 48 2.60 2.35 7.61
N THR A 49 3.50 1.58 8.24
CA THR A 49 4.93 1.60 7.95
C THR A 49 5.22 1.17 6.52
N GLU A 50 4.60 0.09 6.03
CA GLU A 50 4.77 -0.39 4.65
C GLU A 50 4.27 0.64 3.63
N HIS A 51 3.12 1.26 3.89
CA HIS A 51 2.61 2.34 3.05
C HIS A 51 3.55 3.56 3.02
N LEU A 52 4.03 3.99 4.18
CA LEU A 52 4.95 5.13 4.27
C LEU A 52 6.31 4.83 3.64
N LEU A 53 6.82 3.61 3.81
CA LEU A 53 8.08 3.19 3.20
C LEU A 53 7.96 3.12 1.68
N ALA A 54 6.85 2.59 1.15
CA ALA A 54 6.61 2.61 -0.29
C ALA A 54 6.56 4.05 -0.82
N GLY A 55 5.90 4.97 -0.13
CA GLY A 55 5.92 6.40 -0.47
C GLY A 55 7.33 6.98 -0.48
N ALA A 56 8.15 6.67 0.53
CA ALA A 56 9.55 7.11 0.55
C ALA A 56 10.35 6.56 -0.64
N VAL A 57 10.14 5.30 -1.02
CA VAL A 57 10.79 4.68 -2.19
C VAL A 57 10.35 5.37 -3.48
N ASP A 58 9.06 5.66 -3.64
CA ASP A 58 8.52 6.35 -4.81
C ASP A 58 9.15 7.75 -4.97
N GLU A 59 9.20 8.53 -3.89
CA GLU A 59 9.78 9.88 -3.91
C GLU A 59 11.29 9.86 -4.17
N LEU A 60 12.01 8.88 -3.63
CA LEU A 60 13.43 8.70 -3.91
C LEU A 60 13.67 8.35 -5.39
N ALA A 61 12.84 7.50 -5.98
CA ALA A 61 12.93 7.17 -7.40
C ALA A 61 12.69 8.40 -8.27
N VAL A 62 11.67 9.20 -7.95
CA VAL A 62 11.38 10.47 -8.65
C VAL A 62 12.54 11.46 -8.49
N GLY A 63 13.10 11.60 -7.30
CA GLY A 63 14.25 12.47 -7.04
C GLY A 63 15.48 12.08 -7.85
N ASN A 64 15.78 10.78 -7.92
CA ASN A 64 16.88 10.26 -8.75
C ASN A 64 16.62 10.49 -10.24
N TRP A 65 15.39 10.29 -10.70
CA TRP A 65 15.00 10.57 -12.08
C TRP A 65 15.16 12.06 -12.43
N LEU A 66 14.68 12.97 -11.57
CA LEU A 66 14.88 14.42 -11.73
C LEU A 66 16.36 14.79 -11.76
N PHE A 67 17.17 14.19 -10.90
CA PHE A 67 18.61 14.42 -10.88
C PHE A 67 19.27 14.00 -12.19
N VAL A 68 18.99 12.80 -12.69
CA VAL A 68 19.53 12.33 -13.98
C VAL A 68 19.05 13.22 -15.11
N ALA A 69 17.76 13.54 -15.17
CA ALA A 69 17.18 14.41 -16.19
C ALA A 69 17.85 15.80 -16.23
N ALA A 70 18.05 16.42 -15.06
CA ALA A 70 18.67 17.74 -14.97
C ALA A 70 20.18 17.76 -15.29
N ASN A 71 20.86 16.61 -15.17
CA ASN A 71 22.30 16.48 -15.39
C ASN A 71 22.65 15.72 -16.68
N SER A 72 21.66 15.41 -17.52
CA SER A 72 21.88 14.77 -18.81
C SER A 72 22.32 15.78 -19.85
N ALA A 73 23.17 15.35 -20.80
CA ALA A 73 23.61 16.21 -21.89
C ALA A 73 22.44 16.61 -22.79
N GLU A 74 22.54 17.77 -23.43
CA GLU A 74 21.54 18.25 -24.38
C GLU A 74 21.39 17.26 -25.54
N GLY A 75 20.15 16.80 -25.78
CA GLY A 75 19.84 15.79 -26.80
C GLY A 75 20.09 14.34 -26.40
N ALA A 76 20.47 14.06 -25.15
CA ALA A 76 20.52 12.69 -24.64
C ALA A 76 19.11 12.14 -24.38
N ASP A 77 18.93 10.82 -24.57
CA ASP A 77 17.68 10.15 -24.26
C ASP A 77 17.38 10.27 -22.76
N GLN A 78 16.23 10.86 -22.44
CA GLN A 78 15.79 11.04 -21.06
C GLN A 78 15.23 9.72 -20.52
N PRO A 79 15.57 9.31 -19.28
CA PRO A 79 15.01 8.11 -18.70
C PRO A 79 13.50 8.24 -18.52
N ASP A 80 12.79 7.12 -18.63
CA ASP A 80 11.36 7.07 -18.35
C ASP A 80 11.06 7.46 -16.90
N ARG A 81 9.91 8.10 -16.68
CA ARG A 81 9.44 8.45 -15.34
C ARG A 81 9.20 7.15 -14.53
N PRO A 82 9.74 7.05 -13.30
CA PRO A 82 9.55 5.85 -12.49
C PRO A 82 8.09 5.68 -12.11
N ARG A 83 7.64 4.42 -12.11
CA ARG A 83 6.29 4.05 -11.67
C ARG A 83 6.29 3.80 -10.16
N PRO A 84 5.24 4.25 -9.43
CA PRO A 84 5.09 3.93 -8.02
C PRO A 84 5.03 2.42 -7.75
N VAL A 85 5.51 2.01 -6.57
CA VAL A 85 5.42 0.62 -6.11
C VAL A 85 3.94 0.22 -6.03
N PRO A 86 3.54 -0.96 -6.55
CA PRO A 86 2.17 -1.45 -6.44
C PRO A 86 1.77 -1.66 -4.98
N ARG A 87 0.69 -1.00 -4.57
CA ARG A 87 0.16 -1.02 -3.20
C ARG A 87 -1.08 -1.92 -3.14
N PRO A 88 -1.17 -2.86 -2.18
CA PRO A 88 -2.38 -3.65 -1.97
C PRO A 88 -3.60 -2.75 -1.72
N GLY A 89 -4.73 -3.08 -2.35
CA GLY A 89 -5.98 -2.32 -2.21
C GLY A 89 -6.06 -1.00 -2.98
N LEU A 90 -5.02 -0.64 -3.75
CA LEU A 90 -5.06 0.48 -4.70
C LEU A 90 -4.83 -0.08 -6.10
N GLU A 91 -5.88 -0.04 -6.93
CA GLU A 91 -5.71 -0.29 -8.36
C GLU A 91 -4.86 0.85 -8.94
N GLN A 92 -3.75 0.49 -9.58
CA GLN A 92 -2.94 1.48 -10.30
C GLN A 92 -3.72 1.88 -11.55
N GLU A 93 -4.31 3.07 -11.54
CA GLU A 93 -4.82 3.66 -12.77
C GLU A 93 -3.65 3.87 -13.74
N PRO A 94 -3.81 3.49 -15.02
CA PRO A 94 -2.79 3.74 -16.02
C PRO A 94 -2.57 5.25 -16.14
N ASP A 95 -1.30 5.67 -16.13
CA ASP A 95 -0.88 7.06 -16.36
C ASP A 95 -1.19 7.42 -17.82
N THR A 96 -2.47 7.69 -18.07
CA THR A 96 -2.99 8.01 -19.39
C THR A 96 -2.91 9.52 -19.52
N ALA A 97 -1.93 10.00 -20.29
CA ALA A 97 -1.81 11.41 -20.57
C ALA A 97 -3.12 11.92 -21.19
N ALA A 98 -3.61 13.05 -20.67
CA ALA A 98 -4.78 13.71 -21.25
C ALA A 98 -4.51 14.08 -22.71
N THR A 99 -5.48 13.76 -23.57
CA THR A 99 -5.43 14.10 -25.00
C THR A 99 -5.55 15.61 -25.21
N THR A 100 -5.06 16.09 -26.36
CA THR A 100 -5.12 17.53 -26.72
C THR A 100 -6.55 18.07 -26.69
N ASP A 101 -7.53 17.27 -27.10
CA ASP A 101 -8.95 17.64 -27.10
C ASP A 101 -9.52 17.76 -25.67
N GLU A 102 -9.12 16.88 -24.75
CA GLU A 102 -9.50 16.95 -23.33
C GLU A 102 -8.92 18.20 -22.66
N ILE A 103 -7.68 18.56 -23.00
CA ILE A 103 -7.02 19.78 -22.52
C ILE A 103 -7.74 21.02 -23.10
N ALA A 104 -8.06 21.03 -24.39
CA ALA A 104 -8.79 22.13 -25.03
C ALA A 104 -10.20 22.31 -24.44
N ALA A 105 -10.89 21.21 -24.13
CA ALA A 105 -12.19 21.21 -23.47
C ALA A 105 -12.11 21.76 -22.04
N PHE A 106 -11.08 21.41 -21.27
CA PHE A 106 -10.86 21.93 -19.91
C PHE A 106 -10.66 23.45 -19.89
N PHE A 107 -9.86 23.99 -20.81
CA PHE A 107 -9.62 25.43 -20.93
C PHE A 107 -10.71 26.18 -21.71
N GLY A 108 -11.81 25.50 -22.07
CA GLY A 108 -12.99 26.12 -22.67
C GLY A 108 -12.74 26.74 -24.05
N THR A 109 -11.73 26.28 -24.78
CA THR A 109 -11.47 26.80 -26.13
C THR A 109 -12.35 26.04 -27.11
N PRO A 110 -13.35 26.66 -27.77
CA PRO A 110 -14.10 25.97 -28.79
C PRO A 110 -13.17 25.70 -29.97
N GLY A 111 -13.02 24.42 -30.32
CA GLY A 111 -12.26 23.98 -31.49
C GLY A 111 -12.67 24.75 -32.73
N ARG A 112 -11.68 25.20 -33.50
CA ARG A 112 -11.85 25.97 -34.72
C ARG A 112 -11.59 25.10 -35.94
#